data_AF-A0A6A1W5R7-F1
#
_entry.id   AF-A0A6A1W5R7-F1
#
_cell.length_a   1.000
_cell.length_b   1.000
_cell.length_c   1.000
_cell.angle_alpha   90.00
_cell.angle_beta   90.00
_cell.angle_gamma   90.00
#
_symmetry.space_group_name_H-M   'P 1'
#
loop_
_entity.id
_entity.type
_entity.pdbx_description
1 polymer ?
#
loop_
_entity_poly.entity_id
_entity_poly.type
_entity_poly.pdbx_seq_one_letter_code
_entity_poly.pdbx_strand_id
1 'polypeptide(L)'
;MPSASTSASAATAAPTKANVFDLGSYTPVLQTIETGSTHPVPPPKPLLIAMPREAGEYPVLIVLHGYLLYNSFYSQLIQHIASYGFIVVAPQFHSLVYEVLQSKRLYKAFGLSNLLGLLSLCSIVPRRTRSLEEENAGCSRMVMKNLYTCAGEDATVDIDAAAAVTDWLSEGLHCSLPAAIQPDLTKLGLAGHSRGGKAAFALALGKAATSLKFSALVGIDPVDGKDEGKQTPPKVLTYFPHSFKLDMAAMVIGSGLGEVKKCHLFPACAPKGVNHEEFFNECQEPACYFVAKDYGHLDMLNDDTTGIRGIATYCLCENGKSREPMRRFVGGIVVAFMKAYLLGDKSDLTAIRDGHETAPVELTTIEFLG
;
A
#
# COMPACT_ATOMS: atom_id res chain seq x y z
N MET A 1 -12.10 66.07 28.84
CA MET A 1 -12.00 64.62 29.06
C MET A 1 -12.13 63.92 27.71
N PRO A 2 -11.10 63.24 27.19
CA PRO A 2 -11.28 62.39 26.02
C PRO A 2 -11.66 60.97 26.47
N SER A 3 -12.64 60.41 25.79
CA SER A 3 -13.15 59.04 25.95
C SER A 3 -12.11 58.03 25.49
N ALA A 4 -11.72 57.11 26.38
CA ALA A 4 -10.87 55.97 26.05
C ALA A 4 -11.69 54.91 25.30
N SER A 5 -11.36 54.68 24.03
CA SER A 5 -11.82 53.52 23.27
C SER A 5 -10.97 52.30 23.61
N THR A 6 -11.54 51.34 24.32
CA THR A 6 -10.93 50.02 24.53
C THR A 6 -11.04 49.19 23.27
N SER A 7 -9.93 48.99 22.57
CA SER A 7 -9.80 47.99 21.50
C SER A 7 -9.66 46.60 22.13
N ALA A 8 -10.68 45.76 21.98
CA ALA A 8 -10.58 44.35 22.31
C ALA A 8 -9.61 43.68 21.34
N SER A 9 -8.51 43.14 21.87
CA SER A 9 -7.59 42.27 21.15
C SER A 9 -8.34 40.97 20.81
N ALA A 10 -8.51 40.71 19.51
CA ALA A 10 -8.97 39.41 19.03
C ALA A 10 -7.90 38.38 19.35
N ALA A 11 -8.18 37.48 20.28
CA ALA A 11 -7.34 36.32 20.54
C ALA A 11 -7.30 35.47 19.26
N THR A 12 -6.12 35.41 18.63
CA THR A 12 -5.85 34.48 17.53
C THR A 12 -5.97 33.07 18.07
N ALA A 13 -7.01 32.35 17.64
CA ALA A 13 -7.14 30.93 17.95
C ALA A 13 -5.88 30.19 17.46
N ALA A 14 -5.26 29.42 18.35
CA ALA A 14 -4.16 28.54 17.97
C ALA A 14 -4.65 27.61 16.84
N PRO A 15 -3.83 27.34 15.80
CA PRO A 15 -4.23 26.40 14.76
C PRO A 15 -4.55 25.06 15.43
N THR A 16 -5.80 24.61 15.30
CA THR A 16 -6.20 23.26 15.69
C THR A 16 -5.30 22.29 14.95
N LYS A 17 -4.59 21.43 15.71
CA LYS A 17 -3.76 20.36 15.16
C LYS A 17 -4.58 19.61 14.09
N ALA A 18 -4.07 19.58 12.87
CA ALA A 18 -4.72 18.84 11.79
C ALA A 18 -4.82 17.36 12.20
N ASN A 19 -5.99 16.76 12.00
CA ASN A 19 -6.20 15.34 12.21
C ASN A 19 -5.32 14.58 11.21
N VAL A 20 -4.60 13.54 11.66
CA VAL A 20 -3.62 12.83 10.83
C VAL A 20 -4.25 12.13 9.61
N PHE A 21 -5.56 11.89 9.66
CA PHE A 21 -6.37 11.33 8.58
C PHE A 21 -6.83 12.37 7.52
N ASP A 22 -6.51 13.65 7.71
CA ASP A 22 -6.61 14.70 6.70
C ASP A 22 -5.26 14.93 6.01
N LEU A 23 -5.24 15.71 4.92
CA LEU A 23 -3.97 16.13 4.31
C LEU A 23 -3.19 17.02 5.29
N GLY A 24 -1.87 16.81 5.32
CA GLY A 24 -0.94 17.58 6.13
C GLY A 24 -0.65 18.97 5.56
N SER A 25 0.31 19.66 6.17
CA SER A 25 0.63 21.06 5.87
C SER A 25 1.48 21.27 4.62
N TYR A 26 2.10 20.23 4.07
CA TYR A 26 2.95 20.32 2.88
C TYR A 26 2.14 20.11 1.61
N THR A 27 2.55 20.76 0.52
CA THR A 27 1.93 20.60 -0.79
C THR A 27 2.63 19.46 -1.55
N PRO A 28 2.04 18.26 -1.68
CA PRO A 28 2.70 17.15 -2.35
C PRO A 28 2.71 17.34 -3.87
N VAL A 29 3.80 16.95 -4.51
CA VAL A 29 3.94 16.84 -5.98
C VAL A 29 4.33 15.42 -6.37
N LEU A 30 3.88 14.98 -7.54
CA LEU A 30 4.23 13.68 -8.10
C LEU A 30 5.23 13.83 -9.24
N GLN A 31 6.22 12.96 -9.26
CA GLN A 31 7.21 12.85 -10.33
C GLN A 31 7.36 11.40 -10.76
N THR A 32 7.26 11.14 -12.06
CA THR A 32 7.59 9.83 -12.64
C THR A 32 9.03 9.84 -13.13
N ILE A 33 9.76 8.75 -12.84
CA ILE A 33 11.13 8.54 -13.30
C ILE A 33 11.19 7.20 -14.04
N GLU A 34 11.53 7.24 -15.31
CA GLU A 34 11.65 6.05 -16.15
C GLU A 34 13.04 5.39 -16.03
N THR A 35 13.12 4.10 -16.32
CA THR A 35 14.42 3.42 -16.50
C THR A 35 15.07 3.90 -17.78
N GLY A 36 16.24 4.53 -17.67
CA GLY A 36 17.06 4.91 -18.82
C GLY A 36 16.47 6.06 -19.64
N SER A 37 16.79 7.30 -19.26
CA SER A 37 17.34 8.35 -20.13
C SER A 37 17.42 9.67 -19.36
N THR A 38 18.54 10.38 -19.52
CA THR A 38 18.89 11.70 -18.96
C THR A 38 19.25 11.82 -17.47
N HIS A 39 18.96 10.82 -16.62
CA HIS A 39 19.38 10.86 -15.21
C HIS A 39 20.86 10.46 -15.01
N PRO A 40 21.62 11.17 -14.15
CA PRO A 40 23.02 10.82 -13.85
C PRO A 40 23.18 9.38 -13.32
N VAL A 41 22.25 8.94 -12.48
CA VAL A 41 22.19 7.59 -11.93
C VAL A 41 20.78 7.03 -12.16
N PRO A 42 20.55 6.24 -13.21
CA PRO A 42 19.21 5.76 -13.55
C PRO A 42 18.70 4.74 -12.52
N PRO A 43 17.41 4.78 -12.14
CA PRO A 43 16.85 3.79 -11.21
C PRO A 43 16.74 2.41 -11.87
N PRO A 44 16.80 1.32 -11.07
CA PRO A 44 16.69 -0.05 -11.59
C PRO A 44 15.26 -0.42 -12.02
N LYS A 45 14.26 0.37 -11.59
CA LYS A 45 12.84 0.24 -11.94
C LYS A 45 12.24 1.62 -12.18
N PRO A 46 11.17 1.76 -12.98
CA PRO A 46 10.44 3.01 -13.05
C PRO A 46 9.88 3.35 -11.66
N LEU A 47 9.94 4.62 -11.29
CA LEU A 47 9.52 5.11 -9.97
C LEU A 47 8.40 6.14 -10.13
N LEU A 48 7.43 6.09 -9.23
CA LEU A 48 6.55 7.21 -8.95
C LEU A 48 6.96 7.78 -7.59
N ILE A 49 7.37 9.03 -7.55
CA ILE A 49 7.83 9.70 -6.33
C ILE A 49 6.80 10.77 -5.94
N ALA A 50 6.30 10.71 -4.71
CA ALA A 50 5.57 11.80 -4.08
C ALA A 50 6.50 12.53 -3.12
N MET A 51 6.55 13.85 -3.18
CA MET A 51 7.44 14.65 -2.32
C MET A 51 6.77 15.99 -1.96
N PRO A 52 7.16 16.63 -0.85
CA PRO A 52 6.77 18.01 -0.55
C PRO A 52 7.31 18.97 -1.63
N ARG A 53 6.63 20.09 -1.88
CA ARG A 53 7.15 21.14 -2.76
C ARG A 53 8.10 22.08 -2.03
N GLU A 54 7.91 22.19 -0.73
CA GLU A 54 8.63 23.09 0.16
C GLU A 54 10.08 22.63 0.36
N ALA A 55 11.00 23.58 0.43
CA ALA A 55 12.41 23.29 0.69
C ALA A 55 12.57 22.66 2.08
N GLY A 56 13.39 21.62 2.18
CA GLY A 56 13.61 20.93 3.44
C GLY A 56 14.35 19.61 3.30
N GLU A 57 14.68 19.05 4.44
CA GLU A 57 15.16 17.68 4.57
C GLU A 57 14.01 16.80 5.06
N TYR A 58 13.80 15.66 4.40
CA TYR A 58 12.63 14.82 4.63
C TYR A 58 13.00 13.35 4.80
N PRO A 59 12.38 12.63 5.76
CA PRO A 59 12.45 11.17 5.82
C PRO A 59 11.93 10.53 4.52
N VAL A 60 12.42 9.33 4.22
CA VAL A 60 12.08 8.60 3.00
C VAL A 60 11.27 7.35 3.32
N LEU A 61 10.21 7.09 2.56
CA LEU A 61 9.40 5.88 2.64
C LEU A 61 9.34 5.17 1.29
N ILE A 62 9.71 3.91 1.24
CA ILE A 62 9.48 3.06 0.06
C ILE A 62 8.09 2.42 0.18
N VAL A 63 7.26 2.48 -0.87
CA VAL A 63 5.92 1.86 -0.89
C VAL A 63 5.80 0.86 -2.04
N LEU A 64 5.62 -0.41 -1.70
CA LEU A 64 5.56 -1.52 -2.67
C LEU A 64 4.10 -1.88 -3.02
N HIS A 65 3.78 -1.85 -4.31
CA HIS A 65 2.44 -2.16 -4.80
C HIS A 65 2.11 -3.67 -4.73
N GLY A 66 0.81 -4.00 -4.68
CA GLY A 66 0.33 -5.39 -4.72
C GLY A 66 0.41 -6.07 -6.10
N TYR A 67 0.00 -7.34 -6.14
CA TYR A 67 0.03 -8.19 -7.34
C TYR A 67 -0.82 -7.61 -8.49
N LEU A 68 -0.24 -7.50 -9.69
CA LEU A 68 -0.91 -6.97 -10.90
C LEU A 68 -1.41 -5.52 -10.78
N LEU A 69 -0.93 -4.75 -9.81
CA LEU A 69 -1.28 -3.34 -9.63
C LEU A 69 -0.19 -2.42 -10.18
N TYR A 70 -0.57 -1.18 -10.49
CA TYR A 70 0.37 -0.11 -10.79
C TYR A 70 0.68 0.68 -9.52
N ASN A 71 1.92 1.18 -9.40
CA ASN A 71 2.28 2.13 -8.36
C ASN A 71 1.37 3.39 -8.39
N SER A 72 0.93 3.82 -9.57
CA SER A 72 0.03 4.95 -9.77
C SER A 72 -1.36 4.76 -9.19
N PHE A 73 -1.79 3.51 -8.95
CA PHE A 73 -3.06 3.24 -8.25
C PHE A 73 -3.03 3.61 -6.77
N TYR A 74 -1.85 3.97 -6.23
CA TYR A 74 -1.67 4.42 -4.85
C TYR A 74 -1.38 5.93 -4.79
N SER A 75 -1.52 6.68 -5.89
CA SER A 75 -1.08 8.08 -5.97
C SER A 75 -1.72 8.97 -4.91
N GLN A 76 -3.02 8.82 -4.64
CA GLN A 76 -3.71 9.57 -3.59
C GLN A 76 -3.18 9.20 -2.18
N LEU A 77 -2.85 7.93 -1.95
CA LEU A 77 -2.28 7.47 -0.67
C LEU A 77 -0.87 8.03 -0.45
N ILE A 78 0.01 7.93 -1.44
CA ILE A 78 1.39 8.43 -1.30
C ILE A 78 1.44 9.97 -1.24
N GLN A 79 0.47 10.66 -1.85
CA GLN A 79 0.30 12.11 -1.69
C GLN A 79 -0.17 12.49 -0.29
N HIS A 80 -1.07 11.72 0.33
CA HIS A 80 -1.43 11.89 1.74
C HIS A 80 -0.17 11.83 2.61
N ILE A 81 0.64 10.79 2.46
CA ILE A 81 1.86 10.63 3.25
C ILE A 81 2.85 11.79 2.97
N ALA A 82 3.06 12.15 1.71
CA ALA A 82 3.96 13.26 1.34
C ALA A 82 3.49 14.62 1.87
N SER A 83 2.18 14.85 2.04
CA SER A 83 1.65 16.08 2.64
C SER A 83 2.04 16.28 4.12
N TYR A 84 2.60 15.25 4.76
CA TYR A 84 3.17 15.32 6.12
C TYR A 84 4.69 15.48 6.16
N GLY A 85 5.34 15.77 5.03
CA GLY A 85 6.78 15.97 4.98
C GLY A 85 7.57 14.67 4.83
N PHE A 86 7.12 13.78 3.94
CA PHE A 86 7.84 12.55 3.59
C PHE A 86 8.12 12.52 2.09
N ILE A 87 9.29 12.02 1.69
CA ILE A 87 9.54 11.62 0.31
C ILE A 87 9.12 10.16 0.17
N VAL A 88 8.12 9.88 -0.65
CA VAL A 88 7.60 8.54 -0.87
C VAL A 88 8.04 8.03 -2.24
N VAL A 89 8.81 6.94 -2.26
CA VAL A 89 9.32 6.30 -3.49
C VAL A 89 8.53 5.01 -3.74
N ALA A 90 7.77 4.97 -4.84
CA ALA A 90 6.95 3.82 -5.22
C ALA A 90 7.46 3.18 -6.53
N PRO A 91 8.25 2.10 -6.47
CA PRO A 91 8.75 1.43 -7.67
C PRO A 91 7.65 0.65 -8.41
N GLN A 92 7.80 0.51 -9.73
CA GLN A 92 6.97 -0.34 -10.59
C GLN A 92 7.74 -1.62 -10.95
N PHE A 93 7.33 -2.78 -10.44
CA PHE A 93 8.11 -4.00 -10.59
C PHE A 93 8.00 -4.68 -11.96
N HIS A 94 6.84 -4.59 -12.61
CA HIS A 94 6.55 -5.24 -13.89
C HIS A 94 6.75 -4.26 -15.04
N SER A 95 7.59 -4.61 -16.03
CA SER A 95 7.84 -3.76 -17.20
C SER A 95 6.90 -4.06 -18.37
N LEU A 96 6.80 -3.10 -19.30
CA LEU A 96 6.07 -3.13 -20.58
C LEU A 96 6.21 -4.45 -21.38
N VAL A 97 7.33 -5.17 -21.28
CA VAL A 97 7.50 -6.46 -21.99
C VAL A 97 6.58 -7.53 -21.41
N TYR A 98 6.45 -7.57 -20.08
CA TYR A 98 5.43 -8.40 -19.43
C TYR A 98 4.04 -7.88 -19.75
N GLU A 99 3.82 -6.57 -19.91
CA GLU A 99 2.49 -6.02 -20.25
C GLU A 99 2.03 -6.38 -21.65
N VAL A 100 2.91 -6.41 -22.65
CA VAL A 100 2.56 -6.86 -24.01
C VAL A 100 2.32 -8.37 -24.03
N LEU A 101 3.16 -9.15 -23.33
CA LEU A 101 2.99 -10.60 -23.24
C LEU A 101 1.76 -10.98 -22.43
N GLN A 102 1.48 -10.29 -21.32
CA GLN A 102 0.26 -10.43 -20.54
C GLN A 102 -0.93 -9.94 -21.31
N SER A 103 -0.91 -8.78 -21.95
CA SER A 103 -2.04 -8.31 -22.74
C SER A 103 -2.35 -9.28 -23.86
N LYS A 104 -1.33 -9.82 -24.56
CA LYS A 104 -1.54 -10.89 -25.56
C LYS A 104 -2.03 -12.19 -24.94
N ARG A 105 -1.55 -12.58 -23.75
CA ARG A 105 -1.99 -13.80 -23.05
C ARG A 105 -3.39 -13.64 -22.46
N LEU A 106 -3.72 -12.55 -21.77
CA LEU A 106 -5.06 -12.17 -21.34
C LEU A 106 -6.00 -12.08 -22.54
N TYR A 107 -5.61 -11.41 -23.63
CA TYR A 107 -6.47 -11.36 -24.81
C TYR A 107 -6.70 -12.74 -25.42
N LYS A 108 -5.70 -13.62 -25.41
CA LYS A 108 -5.81 -15.02 -25.88
C LYS A 108 -6.54 -15.94 -24.89
N ALA A 109 -6.43 -15.68 -23.60
CA ALA A 109 -7.01 -16.44 -22.49
C ALA A 109 -8.48 -16.08 -22.26
N PHE A 110 -8.86 -14.84 -22.52
CA PHE A 110 -10.21 -14.33 -22.31
C PHE A 110 -10.94 -14.22 -23.66
N GLY A 111 -10.28 -13.87 -24.77
CA GLY A 111 -11.00 -13.57 -26.01
C GLY A 111 -11.86 -12.30 -25.88
N LEU A 112 -12.17 -11.66 -27.01
CA LEU A 112 -12.89 -10.38 -27.02
C LEU A 112 -14.28 -10.47 -26.38
N SER A 113 -14.92 -11.64 -26.46
CA SER A 113 -16.24 -11.93 -25.88
C SER A 113 -16.24 -12.07 -24.36
N ASN A 114 -15.20 -12.65 -23.73
CA ASN A 114 -15.18 -12.77 -22.26
C ASN A 114 -14.68 -11.50 -21.56
N LEU A 115 -13.95 -10.62 -22.25
CA LEU A 115 -13.62 -9.29 -21.72
C LEU A 115 -14.88 -8.43 -21.58
N LEU A 116 -15.78 -8.50 -22.56
CA LEU A 116 -17.14 -7.94 -22.47
C LEU A 116 -17.96 -8.60 -21.35
N GLY A 117 -17.80 -9.91 -21.12
CA GLY A 117 -18.40 -10.62 -19.99
C GLY A 117 -17.88 -10.16 -18.62
N LEU A 118 -16.58 -9.90 -18.48
CA LEU A 118 -15.97 -9.36 -17.25
C LEU A 118 -16.45 -7.92 -16.99
N LEU A 119 -16.54 -7.10 -18.03
CA LEU A 119 -17.13 -5.75 -17.97
C LEU A 119 -18.62 -5.81 -17.60
N SER A 120 -19.36 -6.79 -18.13
CA SER A 120 -20.76 -7.04 -17.78
C SER A 120 -20.90 -7.47 -16.30
N LEU A 121 -20.06 -8.38 -15.79
CA LEU A 121 -20.00 -8.73 -14.37
C LEU A 121 -19.71 -7.53 -13.46
N CYS A 122 -18.89 -6.58 -13.92
CA CYS A 122 -18.64 -5.31 -13.22
C CYS A 122 -19.83 -4.32 -13.30
N SER A 123 -20.78 -4.52 -14.23
CA SER A 123 -21.87 -3.60 -14.55
C SER A 123 -23.27 -4.09 -14.11
N ILE A 124 -23.40 -5.27 -13.49
CA ILE A 124 -24.72 -5.84 -13.17
C ILE A 124 -25.30 -5.23 -11.88
N VAL A 125 -26.25 -4.32 -12.07
CA VAL A 125 -27.42 -4.10 -11.20
C VAL A 125 -28.23 -5.41 -11.15
N PRO A 126 -28.71 -5.88 -9.97
CA PRO A 126 -29.16 -7.26 -9.82
C PRO A 126 -30.43 -7.53 -10.64
N ARG A 127 -30.36 -8.46 -11.61
CA ARG A 127 -31.53 -9.17 -12.14
C ARG A 127 -31.28 -10.68 -12.15
N ARG A 128 -32.16 -11.39 -11.45
CA ARG A 128 -32.26 -12.86 -11.38
C ARG A 128 -32.55 -13.45 -12.75
N THR A 129 -31.71 -14.38 -13.23
CA THR A 129 -32.14 -15.57 -14.00
C THR A 129 -31.11 -16.69 -13.87
N ARG A 130 -31.61 -17.93 -13.79
CA ARG A 130 -30.99 -19.14 -13.23
C ARG A 130 -30.25 -20.01 -14.28
N SER A 131 -29.89 -19.46 -15.44
CA SER A 131 -29.35 -20.23 -16.58
C SER A 131 -27.97 -19.79 -17.08
N LEU A 132 -27.33 -18.82 -16.41
CA LEU A 132 -25.99 -18.31 -16.77
C LEU A 132 -24.86 -18.92 -15.90
N GLU A 133 -25.17 -19.80 -14.95
CA GLU A 133 -24.20 -20.26 -13.94
C GLU A 133 -23.15 -21.23 -14.48
N GLU A 134 -23.48 -22.10 -15.44
CA GLU A 134 -22.55 -23.13 -15.95
C GLU A 134 -21.56 -22.60 -16.99
N GLU A 135 -22.01 -21.70 -17.90
CA GLU A 135 -21.13 -21.05 -18.89
C GLU A 135 -20.17 -20.05 -18.24
N ASN A 136 -20.65 -19.30 -17.23
CA ASN A 136 -19.81 -18.41 -16.41
C ASN A 136 -18.79 -19.18 -15.55
N ALA A 137 -19.13 -20.37 -15.05
CA ALA A 137 -18.21 -21.19 -14.27
C ALA A 137 -17.02 -21.68 -15.14
N GLY A 138 -17.27 -22.08 -16.39
CA GLY A 138 -16.24 -22.51 -17.34
C GLY A 138 -15.31 -21.38 -17.78
N CYS A 139 -15.89 -20.22 -18.14
CA CYS A 139 -15.13 -19.02 -18.49
C CYS A 139 -14.22 -18.58 -17.34
N SER A 140 -14.71 -18.61 -16.10
CA SER A 140 -14.00 -18.00 -14.99
C SER A 140 -12.97 -18.92 -14.29
N ARG A 141 -13.13 -20.25 -14.37
CA ARG A 141 -12.06 -21.19 -14.00
C ARG A 141 -10.84 -21.02 -14.90
N MET A 142 -11.07 -20.63 -16.17
CA MET A 142 -10.04 -20.27 -17.14
C MET A 142 -9.43 -18.89 -16.82
N VAL A 143 -10.22 -17.88 -16.49
CA VAL A 143 -9.77 -16.54 -16.07
C VAL A 143 -8.78 -16.59 -14.89
N MET A 144 -9.14 -17.28 -13.81
CA MET A 144 -8.31 -17.39 -12.61
C MET A 144 -7.01 -18.16 -12.88
N LYS A 145 -7.10 -19.32 -13.54
CA LYS A 145 -5.91 -20.10 -13.93
C LYS A 145 -4.95 -19.29 -14.82
N ASN A 146 -5.48 -18.37 -15.63
CA ASN A 146 -4.73 -17.54 -16.57
C ASN A 146 -4.12 -16.26 -15.94
N LEU A 147 -4.75 -15.64 -14.95
CA LEU A 147 -4.15 -14.51 -14.20
C LEU A 147 -2.91 -14.95 -13.42
N TYR A 148 -2.97 -16.11 -12.76
CA TYR A 148 -1.85 -16.68 -12.00
C TYR A 148 -0.70 -17.19 -12.89
N THR A 149 -0.99 -17.65 -14.11
CA THR A 149 0.06 -18.04 -15.08
C THR A 149 0.72 -16.86 -15.80
N CYS A 150 0.21 -15.63 -15.65
CA CYS A 150 0.68 -14.47 -16.41
C CYS A 150 1.73 -13.61 -15.68
N ALA A 151 1.68 -13.41 -14.36
CA ALA A 151 2.67 -12.61 -13.61
C ALA A 151 3.55 -13.43 -12.66
N GLY A 152 3.28 -14.72 -12.50
CA GLY A 152 4.00 -15.57 -11.55
C GLY A 152 3.62 -15.27 -10.11
N GLU A 153 3.46 -16.32 -9.32
CA GLU A 153 3.11 -16.23 -7.90
C GLU A 153 4.31 -15.88 -7.00
N ASP A 154 5.51 -16.01 -7.55
CA ASP A 154 6.78 -15.79 -6.89
C ASP A 154 7.07 -14.29 -6.70
N ALA A 155 7.32 -13.88 -5.45
CA ALA A 155 7.65 -12.52 -5.09
C ALA A 155 9.18 -12.24 -5.08
N THR A 156 10.04 -13.22 -5.37
CA THR A 156 11.51 -13.06 -5.35
C THR A 156 11.95 -11.90 -6.23
N VAL A 157 11.39 -11.79 -7.44
CA VAL A 157 11.72 -10.70 -8.38
C VAL A 157 11.29 -9.32 -7.86
N ASP A 158 10.17 -9.25 -7.12
CA ASP A 158 9.72 -8.01 -6.49
C ASP A 158 10.64 -7.63 -5.32
N ILE A 159 11.10 -8.62 -4.54
CA ILE A 159 12.02 -8.43 -3.40
C ILE A 159 13.39 -7.96 -3.90
N ASP A 160 13.95 -8.62 -4.92
CA ASP A 160 15.24 -8.24 -5.52
C ASP A 160 15.17 -6.84 -6.13
N ALA A 161 14.03 -6.50 -6.76
CA ALA A 161 13.80 -5.17 -7.28
C ALA A 161 13.69 -4.11 -6.17
N ALA A 162 12.98 -4.42 -5.08
CA ALA A 162 12.90 -3.54 -3.92
C ALA A 162 14.28 -3.32 -3.27
N ALA A 163 15.09 -4.37 -3.17
CA ALA A 163 16.47 -4.29 -2.69
C ALA A 163 17.33 -3.38 -3.58
N ALA A 164 17.28 -3.59 -4.90
CA ALA A 164 18.03 -2.77 -5.86
C ALA A 164 17.59 -1.29 -5.83
N VAL A 165 16.29 -1.01 -5.70
CA VAL A 165 15.77 0.35 -5.55
C VAL A 165 16.25 0.97 -4.24
N THR A 166 16.29 0.20 -3.15
CA THR A 166 16.79 0.64 -1.84
C THR A 166 18.26 1.06 -1.96
N ASP A 167 19.11 0.23 -2.57
CA ASP A 167 20.53 0.55 -2.75
C ASP A 167 20.74 1.78 -3.64
N TRP A 168 19.94 1.91 -4.70
CA TRP A 168 19.97 3.05 -5.60
C TRP A 168 19.66 4.38 -4.89
N LEU A 169 18.90 4.40 -3.79
CA LEU A 169 18.54 5.65 -3.11
C LEU A 169 19.77 6.48 -2.70
N SER A 170 20.86 5.84 -2.29
CA SER A 170 22.08 6.49 -1.78
C SER A 170 22.74 7.43 -2.79
N GLU A 171 22.67 7.10 -4.08
CA GLU A 171 23.34 7.85 -5.15
C GLU A 171 22.32 8.53 -6.07
N GLY A 172 21.22 7.85 -6.36
CA GLY A 172 20.28 8.28 -7.38
C GLY A 172 19.15 9.16 -6.90
N LEU A 173 18.66 8.99 -5.66
CA LEU A 173 17.48 9.74 -5.20
C LEU A 173 17.77 11.25 -5.18
N HIS A 174 18.91 11.68 -4.65
CA HIS A 174 19.30 13.09 -4.62
C HIS A 174 19.39 13.69 -6.02
N CYS A 175 19.97 12.95 -6.98
CA CYS A 175 20.08 13.37 -8.38
C CYS A 175 18.73 13.47 -9.10
N SER A 176 17.69 12.87 -8.53
CA SER A 176 16.34 12.79 -9.10
C SER A 176 15.37 13.82 -8.50
N LEU A 177 15.76 14.50 -7.42
CA LEU A 177 14.94 15.47 -6.71
C LEU A 177 15.35 16.92 -7.05
N PRO A 178 14.44 17.89 -6.92
CA PRO A 178 14.82 19.31 -6.92
C PRO A 178 15.87 19.61 -5.85
N ALA A 179 16.85 20.48 -6.15
CA ALA A 179 17.98 20.76 -5.25
C ALA A 179 17.59 21.25 -3.84
N ALA A 180 16.41 21.84 -3.69
CA ALA A 180 15.89 22.32 -2.40
C ALA A 180 15.30 21.22 -1.51
N ILE A 181 15.13 20.00 -2.03
CA ILE A 181 14.52 18.86 -1.35
C ILE A 181 15.63 17.82 -1.09
N GLN A 182 15.93 17.58 0.18
CA GLN A 182 17.01 16.69 0.60
C GLN A 182 16.41 15.42 1.23
N PRO A 183 16.75 14.22 0.73
CA PRO A 183 16.33 12.98 1.37
C PRO A 183 17.23 12.62 2.56
N ASP A 184 16.62 12.35 3.72
CA ASP A 184 17.29 11.81 4.89
C ASP A 184 17.18 10.27 4.90
N LEU A 185 18.20 9.62 4.37
CA LEU A 185 18.29 8.16 4.30
C LEU A 185 18.62 7.48 5.64
N THR A 186 18.95 8.26 6.68
CA THR A 186 19.03 7.71 8.05
C THR A 186 17.63 7.46 8.62
N LYS A 187 16.61 8.12 8.05
CA LYS A 187 15.20 7.98 8.39
C LYS A 187 14.43 7.30 7.25
N LEU A 188 14.82 6.06 6.96
CA LEU A 188 14.22 5.26 5.89
C LEU A 188 13.17 4.28 6.44
N GLY A 189 11.95 4.37 5.93
CA GLY A 189 10.87 3.41 6.17
C GLY A 189 10.61 2.52 4.95
N LEU A 190 10.01 1.35 5.20
CA LEU A 190 9.54 0.42 4.18
C LEU A 190 8.07 0.08 4.40
N ALA A 191 7.26 0.15 3.36
CA ALA A 191 5.87 -0.25 3.38
C ALA A 191 5.51 -1.04 2.13
N GLY A 192 4.48 -1.87 2.22
CA GLY A 192 3.95 -2.54 1.04
C GLY A 192 2.53 -3.06 1.23
N HIS A 193 1.79 -3.15 0.13
CA HIS A 193 0.44 -3.65 0.11
C HIS A 193 0.35 -5.06 -0.50
N SER A 194 -0.43 -5.98 0.10
CA SER A 194 -0.70 -7.32 -0.47
C SER A 194 0.60 -8.12 -0.69
N ARG A 195 0.88 -8.58 -1.91
CA ARG A 195 2.18 -9.15 -2.30
C ARG A 195 3.35 -8.18 -2.07
N GLY A 196 3.13 -6.88 -2.22
CA GLY A 196 4.09 -5.85 -1.86
C GLY A 196 4.36 -5.79 -0.36
N GLY A 197 3.35 -6.08 0.48
CA GLY A 197 3.51 -6.21 1.93
C GLY A 197 4.33 -7.43 2.31
N LYS A 198 4.05 -8.58 1.67
CA LYS A 198 4.92 -9.77 1.76
C LYS A 198 6.36 -9.45 1.34
N ALA A 199 6.56 -8.75 0.23
CA ALA A 199 7.88 -8.35 -0.25
C ALA A 199 8.60 -7.42 0.73
N ALA A 200 7.88 -6.47 1.34
CA ALA A 200 8.41 -5.59 2.36
C ALA A 200 8.91 -6.36 3.59
N PHE A 201 8.09 -7.28 4.13
CA PHE A 201 8.52 -8.15 5.23
C PHE A 201 9.68 -9.07 4.84
N ALA A 202 9.64 -9.68 3.66
CA ALA A 202 10.72 -10.53 3.18
C ALA A 202 12.05 -9.77 3.08
N LEU A 203 12.02 -8.55 2.57
CA LEU A 203 13.20 -7.69 2.46
C LEU A 203 13.73 -7.32 3.86
N ALA A 204 12.85 -6.89 4.76
CA ALA A 204 13.22 -6.54 6.14
C ALA A 204 13.79 -7.73 6.93
N LEU A 205 13.33 -8.96 6.63
CA LEU A 205 13.84 -10.22 7.20
C LEU A 205 15.11 -10.75 6.50
N GLY A 206 15.72 -9.96 5.60
CA GLY A 206 16.99 -10.30 4.97
C GLY A 206 16.90 -11.38 3.89
N LYS A 207 15.74 -11.56 3.24
CA LYS A 207 15.62 -12.46 2.06
C LYS A 207 16.37 -11.93 0.83
N ALA A 208 16.66 -10.63 0.80
CA ALA A 208 17.63 -10.00 -0.09
C ALA A 208 18.47 -8.99 0.72
N ALA A 209 19.71 -8.78 0.29
CA ALA A 209 20.61 -7.84 0.95
C ALA A 209 20.32 -6.40 0.51
N THR A 210 20.47 -5.47 1.44
CA THR A 210 20.42 -4.01 1.18
C THR A 210 21.59 -3.33 1.89
N SER A 211 22.05 -2.24 1.30
CA SER A 211 23.10 -1.35 1.81
C SER A 211 22.57 -0.34 2.83
N LEU A 212 21.27 -0.02 2.77
CA LEU A 212 20.58 0.86 3.70
C LEU A 212 19.76 0.05 4.71
N LYS A 213 19.60 0.61 5.92
CA LYS A 213 18.77 0.02 6.96
C LYS A 213 17.41 0.70 7.01
N PHE A 214 16.36 -0.09 7.22
CA PHE A 214 15.03 0.43 7.50
C PHE A 214 14.86 0.65 9.01
N SER A 215 14.27 1.77 9.38
CA SER A 215 13.97 2.14 10.78
C SER A 215 12.52 1.84 11.17
N ALA A 216 11.64 1.59 10.19
CA ALA A 216 10.24 1.25 10.40
C ALA A 216 9.69 0.42 9.23
N LEU A 217 8.82 -0.55 9.52
CA LEU A 217 8.20 -1.46 8.54
C LEU A 217 6.67 -1.40 8.62
N VAL A 218 5.98 -1.36 7.47
CA VAL A 218 4.51 -1.44 7.40
C VAL A 218 4.03 -2.49 6.39
N GLY A 219 3.24 -3.45 6.85
CA GLY A 219 2.44 -4.32 5.99
C GLY A 219 1.01 -3.80 5.88
N ILE A 220 0.62 -3.34 4.69
CA ILE A 220 -0.77 -3.02 4.36
C ILE A 220 -1.39 -4.29 3.78
N ASP A 221 -2.29 -4.89 4.52
CA ASP A 221 -3.00 -6.12 4.19
C ASP A 221 -2.11 -7.19 3.54
N PRO A 222 -0.96 -7.55 4.15
CA PRO A 222 0.04 -8.43 3.52
C PRO A 222 -0.52 -9.85 3.31
N VAL A 223 -0.05 -10.52 2.24
CA VAL A 223 -0.50 -11.87 1.87
C VAL A 223 0.68 -12.76 1.48
N ASP A 224 0.88 -13.88 2.20
CA ASP A 224 2.00 -14.81 1.99
C ASP A 224 1.68 -15.95 1.00
N GLY A 225 0.43 -16.06 0.53
CA GLY A 225 0.07 -16.96 -0.55
C GLY A 225 -1.42 -17.21 -0.68
N LYS A 226 -1.78 -18.45 -1.01
CA LYS A 226 -3.17 -18.81 -1.37
C LYS A 226 -3.98 -19.39 -0.22
N ASP A 227 -3.30 -20.01 0.73
CA ASP A 227 -3.87 -20.82 1.80
C ASP A 227 -2.75 -21.24 2.75
N GLU A 228 -3.10 -21.63 3.97
CA GLU A 228 -2.15 -22.20 4.92
C GLU A 228 -1.48 -23.44 4.30
N GLY A 229 -0.15 -23.54 4.44
CA GLY A 229 0.66 -24.57 3.78
C GLY A 229 0.83 -24.40 2.26
N LYS A 230 0.15 -23.45 1.61
CA LYS A 230 0.26 -23.11 0.17
C LYS A 230 0.77 -21.68 -0.05
N GLN A 231 1.72 -21.27 0.77
CA GLN A 231 2.42 -19.99 0.64
C GLN A 231 3.19 -19.94 -0.69
N THR A 232 3.24 -18.74 -1.29
CA THR A 232 4.01 -18.53 -2.51
C THR A 232 5.49 -18.30 -2.19
N PRO A 233 6.42 -18.55 -3.13
CA PRO A 233 7.83 -18.25 -2.89
C PRO A 233 8.13 -16.73 -2.83
N PRO A 234 9.14 -16.31 -2.06
CA PRO A 234 9.67 -17.03 -0.91
C PRO A 234 8.61 -17.06 0.21
N LYS A 235 8.59 -18.12 1.02
CA LYS A 235 7.72 -18.18 2.20
C LYS A 235 8.23 -17.19 3.25
N VAL A 236 7.34 -16.33 3.74
CA VAL A 236 7.66 -15.35 4.78
C VAL A 236 7.15 -15.85 6.12
N LEU A 237 5.90 -16.31 6.19
CA LEU A 237 5.30 -16.84 7.41
C LEU A 237 5.96 -18.17 7.79
N THR A 238 6.28 -18.31 9.07
CA THR A 238 6.83 -19.52 9.69
C THR A 238 5.80 -20.23 10.56
N TYR A 239 4.69 -19.57 10.89
CA TYR A 239 3.64 -20.01 11.83
C TYR A 239 4.12 -20.20 13.27
N PHE A 240 5.25 -19.60 13.63
CA PHE A 240 5.69 -19.48 15.01
C PHE A 240 5.47 -18.04 15.50
N PRO A 241 4.71 -17.82 16.58
CA PRO A 241 4.53 -16.48 17.12
C PRO A 241 5.87 -15.82 17.45
N HIS A 242 5.98 -14.52 17.19
CA HIS A 242 7.20 -13.73 17.44
C HIS A 242 8.46 -14.26 16.71
N SER A 243 8.31 -14.92 15.56
CA SER A 243 9.45 -15.44 14.78
C SER A 243 10.22 -14.36 14.01
N PHE A 244 9.57 -13.24 13.69
CA PHE A 244 10.13 -12.18 12.85
C PHE A 244 11.15 -11.37 13.66
N LYS A 245 12.43 -11.73 13.48
CA LYS A 245 13.57 -11.00 14.02
C LYS A 245 13.82 -9.75 13.19
N LEU A 246 13.11 -8.69 13.53
CA LEU A 246 13.19 -7.38 12.91
C LEU A 246 13.98 -6.45 13.83
N ASP A 247 14.97 -5.74 13.28
CA ASP A 247 15.77 -4.74 14.01
C ASP A 247 15.06 -3.36 14.06
N MET A 248 13.77 -3.33 13.73
CA MET A 248 12.95 -2.13 13.56
C MET A 248 11.52 -2.36 14.04
N ALA A 249 10.78 -1.27 14.28
CA ALA A 249 9.36 -1.35 14.61
C ALA A 249 8.53 -1.82 13.41
N ALA A 250 7.48 -2.60 13.66
CA ALA A 250 6.56 -3.09 12.62
C ALA A 250 5.11 -2.64 12.86
N MET A 251 4.40 -2.30 11.79
CA MET A 251 2.95 -2.12 11.82
C MET A 251 2.29 -3.00 10.78
N VAL A 252 1.18 -3.63 11.15
CA VAL A 252 0.33 -4.35 10.22
C VAL A 252 -1.05 -3.67 10.18
N ILE A 253 -1.57 -3.45 8.98
CA ILE A 253 -2.92 -2.90 8.76
C ILE A 253 -3.72 -3.96 8.02
N GLY A 254 -4.78 -4.50 8.60
CA GLY A 254 -5.65 -5.49 7.97
C GLY A 254 -6.93 -4.91 7.38
N SER A 255 -7.50 -5.60 6.40
CA SER A 255 -8.84 -5.35 5.87
C SER A 255 -9.84 -6.42 6.37
N GLY A 256 -10.96 -6.00 6.95
CA GLY A 256 -11.94 -6.92 7.54
C GLY A 256 -12.73 -7.74 6.52
N LEU A 257 -12.78 -7.30 5.25
CA LEU A 257 -13.40 -8.03 4.15
C LEU A 257 -12.38 -8.82 3.30
N GLY A 258 -11.07 -8.75 3.61
CA GLY A 258 -10.01 -9.40 2.83
C GLY A 258 -10.16 -10.93 2.72
N GLU A 259 -10.66 -11.55 3.80
CA GLU A 259 -10.95 -12.99 3.89
C GLU A 259 -12.28 -13.39 3.21
N VAL A 260 -13.13 -12.42 2.88
CA VAL A 260 -14.46 -12.68 2.32
C VAL A 260 -14.34 -13.01 0.84
N LYS A 261 -14.91 -14.15 0.46
CA LYS A 261 -15.02 -14.53 -0.95
C LYS A 261 -16.11 -13.68 -1.60
N LYS A 262 -15.76 -12.91 -2.62
CA LYS A 262 -16.72 -12.09 -3.37
C LYS A 262 -17.82 -12.94 -4.01
N CYS A 263 -17.44 -14.11 -4.56
CA CYS A 263 -18.38 -15.14 -5.00
C CYS A 263 -17.67 -16.51 -5.06
N HIS A 264 -18.37 -17.58 -5.42
CA HIS A 264 -17.79 -18.93 -5.56
C HIS A 264 -16.56 -18.98 -6.48
N LEU A 265 -16.45 -17.99 -7.36
CA LEU A 265 -15.52 -17.95 -8.49
C LEU A 265 -14.28 -17.09 -8.24
N PHE A 266 -14.39 -16.14 -7.31
CA PHE A 266 -13.31 -15.27 -6.87
C PHE A 266 -13.01 -15.59 -5.39
N PRO A 267 -11.91 -16.30 -5.10
CA PRO A 267 -11.51 -16.61 -3.73
C PRO A 267 -11.17 -15.32 -2.99
N ALA A 268 -11.02 -15.46 -1.67
CA ALA A 268 -10.56 -14.38 -0.82
C ALA A 268 -9.23 -13.82 -1.34
N CYS A 269 -9.08 -12.49 -1.30
CA CYS A 269 -7.86 -11.82 -1.73
C CYS A 269 -6.77 -11.86 -0.66
N ALA A 270 -7.17 -11.91 0.62
CA ALA A 270 -6.30 -12.14 1.77
C ALA A 270 -6.83 -13.32 2.58
N PRO A 271 -6.61 -14.57 2.12
CA PRO A 271 -7.14 -15.75 2.79
C PRO A 271 -6.64 -15.90 4.22
N LYS A 272 -7.51 -16.39 5.11
CA LYS A 272 -7.14 -16.74 6.48
C LYS A 272 -5.94 -17.69 6.51
N GLY A 273 -5.06 -17.50 7.50
CA GLY A 273 -3.86 -18.31 7.66
C GLY A 273 -2.70 -17.92 6.75
N VAL A 274 -2.84 -16.92 5.88
CA VAL A 274 -1.72 -16.34 5.11
C VAL A 274 -1.82 -14.82 4.98
N ASN A 275 -2.60 -14.16 5.83
CA ASN A 275 -2.94 -12.75 5.74
C ASN A 275 -2.34 -11.94 6.89
N HIS A 276 -2.77 -10.68 7.00
CA HIS A 276 -2.34 -9.70 7.99
C HIS A 276 -2.34 -10.21 9.44
N GLU A 277 -3.27 -11.09 9.84
CA GLU A 277 -3.33 -11.64 11.21
C GLU A 277 -2.04 -12.44 11.51
N GLU A 278 -1.66 -13.34 10.61
CA GLU A 278 -0.44 -14.14 10.76
C GLU A 278 0.83 -13.29 10.69
N PHE A 279 0.87 -12.27 9.82
CA PHE A 279 2.02 -11.36 9.77
C PHE A 279 2.21 -10.62 11.10
N PHE A 280 1.13 -10.20 11.77
CA PHE A 280 1.22 -9.57 13.08
C PHE A 280 1.60 -10.57 14.19
N ASN A 281 1.00 -11.77 14.19
CA ASN A 281 1.31 -12.82 15.17
C ASN A 281 2.81 -13.17 15.19
N GLU A 282 3.47 -13.11 14.04
CA GLU A 282 4.90 -13.39 13.93
C GLU A 282 5.80 -12.18 14.27
N CYS A 283 5.27 -10.96 14.37
CA CYS A 283 6.04 -9.78 14.76
C CYS A 283 6.54 -9.84 16.21
N GLN A 284 7.72 -9.27 16.45
CA GLN A 284 8.24 -8.97 17.79
C GLN A 284 7.94 -7.51 18.18
N GLU A 285 8.03 -7.21 19.47
CA GLU A 285 7.96 -5.83 19.96
C GLU A 285 9.16 -4.99 19.45
N PRO A 286 8.96 -3.69 19.14
CA PRO A 286 7.69 -2.98 19.16
C PRO A 286 6.89 -3.21 17.86
N ALA A 287 5.61 -3.59 18.00
CA ALA A 287 4.72 -3.74 16.87
C ALA A 287 3.29 -3.26 17.16
N CYS A 288 2.54 -2.88 16.13
CA CYS A 288 1.11 -2.58 16.27
C CYS A 288 0.27 -3.08 15.11
N TYR A 289 -1.02 -3.27 15.38
CA TYR A 289 -1.95 -3.90 14.45
C TYR A 289 -3.33 -3.24 14.50
N PHE A 290 -3.84 -2.92 13.32
CA PHE A 290 -5.14 -2.27 13.15
C PHE A 290 -5.95 -2.97 12.06
N VAL A 291 -7.25 -3.16 12.27
CA VAL A 291 -8.13 -3.78 11.27
C VAL A 291 -9.34 -2.91 10.97
N ALA A 292 -9.49 -2.50 9.71
CA ALA A 292 -10.66 -1.75 9.24
C ALA A 292 -11.81 -2.72 8.90
N LYS A 293 -12.90 -2.65 9.66
CA LYS A 293 -13.98 -3.65 9.68
C LYS A 293 -14.64 -3.91 8.33
N ASP A 294 -15.16 -2.85 7.71
CA ASP A 294 -16.07 -2.94 6.55
C ASP A 294 -15.36 -2.60 5.23
N TYR A 295 -14.06 -2.88 5.15
CA TYR A 295 -13.22 -2.56 3.99
C TYR A 295 -12.47 -3.78 3.49
N GLY A 296 -12.30 -3.81 2.17
CA GLY A 296 -11.65 -4.88 1.44
C GLY A 296 -10.20 -4.62 1.08
N HIS A 297 -9.59 -5.67 0.54
CA HIS A 297 -8.18 -5.75 0.18
C HIS A 297 -7.73 -4.70 -0.84
N LEU A 298 -8.63 -4.03 -1.55
CA LEU A 298 -8.28 -3.04 -2.58
C LEU A 298 -8.83 -1.64 -2.28
N ASP A 299 -9.37 -1.41 -1.08
CA ASP A 299 -10.05 -0.16 -0.76
C ASP A 299 -9.12 0.99 -0.37
N MET A 300 -7.82 0.73 -0.23
CA MET A 300 -6.79 1.77 -0.02
C MET A 300 -6.26 2.37 -1.32
N LEU A 301 -6.69 1.86 -2.48
CA LEU A 301 -6.32 2.38 -3.78
C LEU A 301 -6.99 3.75 -4.05
N ASN A 302 -6.60 4.36 -5.16
CA ASN A 302 -7.26 5.56 -5.67
C ASN A 302 -8.77 5.31 -5.88
N ASP A 303 -9.57 6.36 -5.69
CA ASP A 303 -11.02 6.32 -5.92
C ASP A 303 -11.35 5.80 -7.33
N ASP A 304 -10.59 6.29 -8.31
CA ASP A 304 -10.66 5.87 -9.70
C ASP A 304 -9.35 5.19 -10.14
N THR A 305 -9.46 3.92 -10.55
CA THR A 305 -8.36 3.17 -11.19
C THR A 305 -8.73 2.84 -12.63
N THR A 306 -7.91 3.27 -13.58
CA THR A 306 -8.23 3.19 -15.02
C THR A 306 -7.63 1.96 -15.72
N GLY A 307 -8.12 1.67 -16.92
CA GLY A 307 -7.68 0.53 -17.74
C GLY A 307 -8.18 -0.82 -17.23
N ILE A 308 -7.83 -1.90 -17.94
CA ILE A 308 -8.33 -3.26 -17.64
C ILE A 308 -7.94 -3.70 -16.22
N ARG A 309 -6.69 -3.41 -15.80
CA ARG A 309 -6.23 -3.68 -14.43
C ARG A 309 -7.01 -2.87 -13.40
N GLY A 310 -7.30 -1.61 -13.69
CA GLY A 310 -8.08 -0.75 -12.80
C GLY A 310 -9.51 -1.26 -12.62
N ILE A 311 -10.20 -1.62 -13.70
CA ILE A 311 -11.54 -2.22 -13.63
C ILE A 311 -11.52 -3.51 -12.79
N ALA A 312 -10.51 -4.35 -12.97
CA ALA A 312 -10.36 -5.59 -12.20
C ALA A 312 -10.30 -5.35 -10.68
N THR A 313 -9.80 -4.20 -10.24
CA THR A 313 -9.72 -3.90 -8.80
C THR A 313 -11.09 -3.73 -8.12
N TYR A 314 -12.16 -3.47 -8.87
CA TYR A 314 -13.51 -3.36 -8.30
C TYR A 314 -14.22 -4.71 -8.20
N CYS A 315 -13.77 -5.73 -8.95
CA CYS A 315 -14.50 -6.98 -9.11
C CYS A 315 -13.79 -8.23 -8.59
N LEU A 316 -12.50 -8.16 -8.25
CA LEU A 316 -11.75 -9.33 -7.80
C LEU A 316 -11.89 -9.62 -6.30
N CYS A 317 -12.06 -8.60 -5.47
CA CYS A 317 -12.18 -8.73 -4.01
C CYS A 317 -13.55 -8.28 -3.53
N GLU A 318 -13.98 -8.76 -2.36
CA GLU A 318 -15.05 -8.10 -1.63
C GLU A 318 -14.55 -6.71 -1.21
N ASN A 319 -15.38 -5.69 -1.39
CA ASN A 319 -15.02 -4.29 -1.19
C ASN A 319 -16.07 -3.61 -0.30
N GLY A 320 -15.63 -2.61 0.44
CA GLY A 320 -16.48 -1.71 1.18
C GLY A 320 -17.25 -0.75 0.27
N LYS A 321 -17.97 0.18 0.88
CA LYS A 321 -18.85 1.13 0.16
C LYS A 321 -18.07 2.13 -0.71
N SER A 322 -16.87 2.51 -0.29
CA SER A 322 -16.05 3.55 -0.93
C SER A 322 -14.59 3.40 -0.52
N ARG A 323 -13.64 3.85 -1.36
CA ARG A 323 -12.21 3.75 -1.08
C ARG A 323 -11.68 4.86 -0.18
N GLU A 324 -12.18 6.09 -0.35
CA GLU A 324 -11.67 7.29 0.34
C GLU A 324 -11.44 7.10 1.85
N PRO A 325 -12.39 6.58 2.66
CA PRO A 325 -12.18 6.50 4.10
C PRO A 325 -11.09 5.49 4.48
N MET A 326 -11.03 4.33 3.82
CA MET A 326 -9.96 3.35 4.03
C MET A 326 -8.60 3.92 3.62
N ARG A 327 -8.52 4.59 2.47
CA ARG A 327 -7.29 5.23 2.02
C ARG A 327 -6.82 6.32 2.99
N ARG A 328 -7.73 7.16 3.50
CA ARG A 328 -7.41 8.20 4.51
C ARG A 328 -6.96 7.58 5.82
N PHE A 329 -7.61 6.51 6.26
CA PHE A 329 -7.19 5.74 7.43
C PHE A 329 -5.76 5.21 7.26
N VAL A 330 -5.49 4.50 6.16
CA VAL A 330 -4.16 3.94 5.85
C VAL A 330 -3.11 5.05 5.76
N GLY A 331 -3.40 6.15 5.07
CA GLY A 331 -2.51 7.30 4.95
C GLY A 331 -2.16 7.91 6.32
N GLY A 332 -3.18 8.18 7.14
CA GLY A 332 -2.98 8.80 8.45
C GLY A 332 -2.27 7.87 9.45
N ILE A 333 -2.62 6.59 9.51
CA ILE A 333 -1.96 5.66 10.45
C ILE A 333 -0.50 5.38 10.04
N VAL A 334 -0.21 5.31 8.73
CA VAL A 334 1.17 5.23 8.22
C VAL A 334 1.96 6.47 8.63
N VAL A 335 1.39 7.67 8.47
CA VAL A 335 2.04 8.91 8.92
C VAL A 335 2.30 8.89 10.42
N ALA A 336 1.30 8.55 11.23
CA ALA A 336 1.43 8.49 12.68
C ALA A 336 2.54 7.52 13.12
N PHE A 337 2.59 6.34 12.50
CA PHE A 337 3.63 5.34 12.77
C PHE A 337 5.02 5.80 12.31
N MET A 338 5.13 6.38 11.11
CA MET A 338 6.41 6.86 10.60
C MET A 338 6.94 8.04 11.43
N LYS A 339 6.09 8.98 11.85
CA LYS A 339 6.50 10.04 12.79
C LYS A 339 7.03 9.47 14.11
N ALA A 340 6.35 8.45 14.65
CA ALA A 340 6.74 7.83 15.91
C ALA A 340 8.14 7.21 15.87
N TYR A 341 8.47 6.49 14.79
CA TYR A 341 9.69 5.69 14.71
C TYR A 341 10.82 6.32 13.87
N LEU A 342 10.52 7.26 12.97
CA LEU A 342 11.54 7.99 12.21
C LEU A 342 11.84 9.37 12.81
N LEU A 343 10.87 10.02 13.44
CA LEU A 343 11.00 11.39 13.96
C LEU A 343 10.88 11.48 15.49
N GLY A 344 10.54 10.37 16.17
CA GLY A 344 10.38 10.34 17.62
C GLY A 344 9.09 10.99 18.14
N ASP A 345 8.17 11.42 17.25
CA ASP A 345 6.89 12.01 17.64
C ASP A 345 5.79 10.94 17.66
N LYS A 346 5.51 10.44 18.87
CA LYS A 346 4.50 9.39 19.12
C LYS A 346 3.10 9.95 19.36
N SER A 347 2.88 11.26 19.24
CA SER A 347 1.65 11.91 19.69
C SER A 347 0.40 11.41 18.95
N ASP A 348 0.46 11.36 17.62
CA ASP A 348 -0.65 10.88 16.76
C ASP A 348 -0.93 9.39 17.03
N LEU A 349 0.10 8.55 17.04
CA LEU A 349 -0.05 7.11 17.25
C LEU A 349 -0.63 6.77 18.64
N THR A 350 -0.22 7.51 19.66
CA THR A 350 -0.75 7.38 21.03
C THR A 350 -2.21 7.84 21.09
N ALA A 351 -2.56 8.95 20.45
CA ALA A 351 -3.93 9.45 20.41
C ALA A 351 -4.88 8.46 19.72
N ILE A 352 -4.44 7.81 18.63
CA ILE A 352 -5.22 6.76 17.96
C ILE A 352 -5.38 5.53 18.85
N ARG A 353 -4.29 5.06 19.49
CA ARG A 353 -4.33 3.92 20.42
C ARG A 353 -5.32 4.14 21.55
N ASP A 354 -5.28 5.33 22.15
CA ASP A 354 -6.07 5.68 23.33
C ASP A 354 -7.51 6.13 22.96
N GLY A 355 -7.86 6.17 21.67
CA GLY A 355 -9.18 6.55 21.18
C GLY A 355 -9.46 8.06 21.25
N HIS A 356 -8.44 8.89 21.42
CA HIS A 356 -8.54 10.34 21.41
C HIS A 356 -8.64 10.94 19.99
N GLU A 357 -8.27 10.17 18.97
CA GLU A 357 -8.40 10.55 17.56
C GLU A 357 -9.29 9.55 16.82
N THR A 358 -10.36 10.04 16.20
CA THR A 358 -11.35 9.19 15.53
C THR A 358 -10.89 8.87 14.11
N ALA A 359 -10.68 7.58 13.82
CA ALA A 359 -10.40 7.09 12.47
C ALA A 359 -11.61 7.28 11.53
N PRO A 360 -11.39 7.48 10.22
CA PRO A 360 -12.48 7.59 9.23
C PRO A 360 -13.14 6.23 8.91
N VAL A 361 -12.73 5.17 9.61
CA VAL A 361 -13.25 3.80 9.48
C VAL A 361 -13.56 3.23 10.86
N GLU A 362 -14.50 2.29 10.93
CA GLU A 362 -14.69 1.47 12.14
C GLU A 362 -13.55 0.46 12.23
N LEU A 363 -12.87 0.41 13.38
CA LEU A 363 -11.79 -0.53 13.66
C LEU A 363 -12.31 -1.69 14.52
N THR A 364 -12.07 -2.93 14.09
CA THR A 364 -12.35 -4.12 14.91
C THR A 364 -11.22 -4.46 15.86
N THR A 365 -10.00 -4.08 15.50
CA THR A 365 -8.78 -4.44 16.23
C THR A 365 -7.86 -3.24 16.33
N ILE A 366 -7.32 -3.03 17.54
CA ILE A 366 -6.21 -2.12 17.85
C ILE A 366 -5.33 -2.84 18.86
N GLU A 367 -4.17 -3.32 18.42
CA GLU A 367 -3.26 -4.10 19.26
C GLU A 367 -1.84 -3.53 19.20
N PHE A 368 -1.12 -3.60 20.32
CA PHE A 368 0.25 -3.12 20.46
C PHE A 368 1.08 -4.15 21.23
N LEU A 369 2.23 -4.53 20.67
CA LEU A 369 3.34 -5.21 21.33
C LEU A 369 4.37 -4.12 21.66
N GLY A 370 4.58 -3.84 22.95
CA GLY A 370 5.20 -2.60 23.42
C GLY A 370 6.57 -2.77 24.03
#